data_AF-A0A9D6I558-F1
#
_entry.id   AF-A0A9D6I558-F1
#
_cell.length_a   1.000
_cell.length_b   1.000
_cell.length_c   1.000
_cell.angle_alpha   90.00
_cell.angle_beta   90.00
_cell.angle_gamma   90.00
#
_symmetry.space_group_name_H-M   'P 1'
#
loop_
_entity.id
_entity.type
_entity.pdbx_description
1 polymer ?
#
loop_
_entity_poly.entity_id
_entity_poly.type
_entity_poly.pdbx_seq_one_letter_code
_entity_poly.pdbx_strand_id
1 'polypeptide(L)'
;MITKKIFLLFFVFTLFLVALSTLALPTSILAADTPTADENLQEIEKANRDKDASGSNTLTNFVKVFYAILSRIVILAALLAGVIGGYIYMSSSGNPEKIGQAKDIITRAILGLVVVALAYAFFRIIAPDIIS
;
A
#
# COMPACT_ATOMS: atom_id res chain seq x y z
N MET A 1 25.47 -9.73 13.96
CA MET A 1 25.96 -8.81 12.91
C MET A 1 25.26 -9.02 11.57
N ILE A 2 24.89 -10.26 11.21
CA ILE A 2 24.22 -10.60 9.93
C ILE A 2 22.73 -10.20 9.89
N THR A 3 21.99 -10.36 10.99
CA THR A 3 20.58 -9.92 11.10
C THR A 3 20.40 -8.41 10.94
N LYS A 4 21.36 -7.60 11.44
CA LYS A 4 21.39 -6.14 11.21
C LYS A 4 21.63 -5.79 9.74
N LYS A 5 22.46 -6.56 9.02
CA LYS A 5 22.73 -6.36 7.58
C LYS A 5 21.54 -6.75 6.72
N ILE A 6 20.83 -7.83 7.06
CA ILE A 6 19.60 -8.23 6.37
C ILE A 6 18.48 -7.20 6.58
N PHE A 7 18.37 -6.67 7.80
CA PHE A 7 17.41 -5.62 8.12
C PHE A 7 17.75 -4.32 7.36
N LEU A 8 19.03 -3.94 7.30
CA LEU A 8 19.48 -2.77 6.56
C LEU A 8 19.30 -2.92 5.05
N LEU A 9 19.61 -4.09 4.48
CA LEU A 9 19.39 -4.37 3.05
C LEU A 9 17.90 -4.33 2.69
N PHE A 10 17.04 -4.94 3.51
CA PHE A 10 15.59 -4.93 3.30
C PHE A 10 14.99 -3.53 3.44
N PHE A 11 15.47 -2.75 4.42
CA PHE A 11 15.07 -1.36 4.61
C PHE A 11 15.46 -0.50 3.40
N VAL A 12 16.68 -0.66 2.88
CA VAL A 12 17.15 0.03 1.67
C VAL A 12 16.36 -0.42 0.43
N PHE A 13 16.08 -1.72 0.28
CA PHE A 13 15.29 -2.25 -0.83
C PHE A 13 13.84 -1.74 -0.79
N THR A 14 13.22 -1.70 0.39
CA THR A 14 11.92 -1.07 0.59
C THR A 14 11.95 0.41 0.21
N LEU A 15 12.94 1.17 0.71
CA LEU A 15 13.07 2.59 0.43
C LEU A 15 13.23 2.82 -1.08
N PHE A 16 13.99 1.97 -1.75
CA PHE A 16 14.17 1.99 -3.20
C PHE A 16 12.88 1.68 -3.95
N LEU A 17 12.09 0.68 -3.54
CA LEU A 17 10.77 0.41 -4.14
C LEU A 17 9.78 1.57 -3.95
N VAL A 18 9.78 2.19 -2.77
CA VAL A 18 8.93 3.36 -2.47
C VAL A 18 9.37 4.55 -3.33
N ALA A 19 10.66 4.82 -3.45
CA ALA A 19 11.22 5.88 -4.29
C ALA A 19 10.92 5.65 -5.78
N LEU A 20 10.99 4.40 -6.26
CA LEU A 20 10.65 4.04 -7.62
C LEU A 20 9.15 4.19 -7.90
N SER A 21 8.29 3.85 -6.92
CA SER A 21 6.84 4.07 -7.04
C SER A 21 6.47 5.55 -7.07
N THR A 22 7.22 6.44 -6.42
CA THR A 22 6.97 7.89 -6.46
C THR A 22 7.44 8.55 -7.75
N LEU A 23 8.36 7.92 -8.49
CA LEU A 23 8.85 8.43 -9.76
C LEU A 23 7.87 8.15 -10.92
N ALA A 24 6.87 7.28 -10.71
CA ALA A 24 5.82 6.95 -11.68
C ALA A 24 4.57 7.87 -11.59
N LEU A 25 4.70 9.07 -11.01
CA LEU A 25 3.68 10.10 -11.12
C LEU A 25 3.92 10.89 -12.42
N PRO A 26 2.99 10.93 -13.38
CA PRO A 26 3.12 11.82 -14.52
C PRO A 26 3.03 13.26 -14.01
N THR A 27 4.16 13.97 -13.98
CA THR A 27 4.19 15.41 -13.70
C THR A 27 3.70 16.15 -14.95
N SER A 28 2.39 16.15 -15.19
CA SER A 28 1.77 17.08 -16.14
C SER A 28 1.68 18.46 -15.48
N ILE A 29 2.81 19.16 -15.43
CA ILE A 29 2.87 20.61 -15.27
C ILE A 29 3.70 21.14 -16.44
N LEU A 30 3.01 21.45 -17.55
CA LEU A 30 3.51 22.32 -18.60
C LEU A 30 2.32 23.13 -19.12
N ALA A 31 2.36 24.44 -18.87
CA ALA A 31 1.42 25.40 -19.44
C ALA A 31 1.94 25.90 -20.80
N ALA A 32 0.99 26.24 -21.68
CA ALA A 32 1.10 26.97 -22.96
C ALA A 32 1.41 26.15 -24.24
N ASP A 33 0.35 25.74 -24.96
CA ASP A 33 -0.13 26.48 -26.15
C ASP A 33 -1.64 26.20 -26.40
N THR A 34 -2.29 27.06 -27.16
CA THR A 34 -3.74 27.40 -27.13
C THR A 34 -4.58 26.64 -28.20
N PRO A 35 -5.92 26.78 -28.26
CA PRO A 35 -6.92 25.78 -27.88
C PRO A 35 -7.69 25.14 -29.06
N THR A 36 -8.31 23.97 -28.84
CA THR A 36 -9.53 23.59 -29.57
C THR A 36 -10.67 23.31 -28.57
N ALA A 37 -11.85 23.81 -28.91
CA ALA A 37 -12.95 24.08 -27.97
C ALA A 37 -13.75 22.85 -27.53
N ASP A 38 -13.42 21.65 -28.00
CA ASP A 38 -14.26 20.46 -27.82
C ASP A 38 -13.65 19.39 -26.88
N GLU A 39 -12.33 19.33 -26.73
CA GLU A 39 -11.67 18.38 -25.80
C GLU A 39 -11.67 18.90 -24.36
N ASN A 40 -11.78 20.22 -24.20
CA ASN A 40 -11.80 20.89 -22.92
C ASN A 40 -13.05 20.59 -22.09
N LEU A 41 -14.18 20.18 -22.69
CA LEU A 41 -15.39 19.91 -21.91
C LEU A 41 -15.29 18.63 -21.08
N GLN A 42 -14.59 17.59 -21.56
CA GLN A 42 -14.45 16.34 -20.80
C GLN A 42 -13.40 16.45 -19.68
N GLU A 43 -12.38 17.29 -19.86
CA GLU A 43 -11.35 17.53 -18.85
C GLU A 43 -11.80 18.60 -17.85
N ILE A 44 -12.53 19.62 -18.30
CA ILE A 44 -13.17 20.62 -17.43
C ILE A 44 -14.36 20.01 -16.67
N GLU A 45 -15.09 19.02 -17.19
CA GLU A 45 -16.14 18.32 -16.43
C GLU A 45 -15.56 17.34 -15.39
N LYS A 46 -14.41 16.71 -15.64
CA LYS A 46 -13.66 15.99 -14.60
C LYS A 46 -13.08 16.94 -13.55
N ALA A 47 -12.50 18.06 -13.97
CA ALA A 47 -11.96 19.09 -13.07
C ALA A 47 -13.05 19.87 -12.31
N ASN A 48 -14.26 20.02 -12.85
CA ASN A 48 -15.40 20.63 -12.17
C ASN A 48 -16.19 19.63 -11.30
N ARG A 49 -16.21 18.33 -11.63
CA ARG A 49 -16.61 17.29 -10.66
C ARG A 49 -15.72 17.29 -9.41
N ASP A 50 -14.47 17.69 -9.56
CA ASP A 50 -13.55 17.86 -8.44
C ASP A 50 -13.82 19.16 -7.63
N LYS A 51 -14.43 20.18 -8.23
CA LYS A 51 -14.74 21.47 -7.60
C LYS A 51 -16.16 21.64 -7.06
N ASP A 52 -17.16 20.96 -7.60
CA ASP A 52 -18.55 21.02 -7.11
C ASP A 52 -18.82 20.04 -5.94
N ALA A 53 -17.92 19.08 -5.71
CA ALA A 53 -17.93 18.14 -4.59
C ALA A 53 -16.94 18.54 -3.48
N SER A 54 -16.82 19.84 -3.21
CA SER A 54 -15.90 20.42 -2.21
C SER A 54 -16.16 19.95 -0.76
N GLY A 55 -17.22 19.16 -0.51
CA GLY A 55 -17.46 18.44 0.75
C GLY A 55 -17.20 16.92 0.70
N SER A 56 -17.31 16.26 -0.47
CA SER A 56 -17.21 14.79 -0.61
C SER A 56 -15.89 14.29 -1.21
N ASN A 57 -15.16 15.12 -1.95
CA ASN A 57 -13.89 14.73 -2.58
C ASN A 57 -12.72 14.69 -1.60
N THR A 58 -12.69 15.60 -0.60
CA THR A 58 -11.63 15.63 0.42
C THR A 58 -11.66 14.36 1.27
N LEU A 59 -12.85 13.92 1.71
CA LEU A 59 -12.99 12.72 2.52
C LEU A 59 -12.62 11.47 1.71
N THR A 60 -13.10 11.36 0.48
CA THR A 60 -12.82 10.23 -0.42
C THR A 60 -11.33 10.13 -0.75
N ASN A 61 -10.68 11.25 -1.10
CA ASN A 61 -9.25 11.28 -1.38
C ASN A 61 -8.42 11.01 -0.13
N PHE A 62 -8.82 11.54 1.02
CA PHE A 62 -8.15 11.24 2.29
C PHE A 62 -8.21 9.75 2.63
N VAL A 63 -9.38 9.12 2.46
CA VAL A 63 -9.55 7.67 2.67
C VAL A 63 -8.74 6.85 1.67
N LYS A 64 -8.73 7.21 0.38
CA LYS A 64 -7.91 6.55 -0.65
C LYS A 64 -6.42 6.62 -0.32
N VAL A 65 -5.91 7.80 0.02
CA VAL A 65 -4.50 8.02 0.37
C VAL A 65 -4.14 7.29 1.67
N PHE A 66 -4.99 7.38 2.69
CA PHE A 66 -4.79 6.70 3.96
C PHE A 66 -4.72 5.17 3.76
N TYR A 67 -5.67 4.60 3.02
CA TYR A 67 -5.67 3.18 2.70
C TYR A 67 -4.43 2.76 1.89
N ALA A 68 -4.04 3.55 0.90
CA ALA A 68 -2.85 3.27 0.07
C ALA A 68 -1.54 3.27 0.89
N ILE A 69 -1.43 4.16 1.88
CA ILE A 69 -0.26 4.21 2.78
C ILE A 69 -0.31 3.03 3.76
N LEU A 70 -1.47 2.75 4.34
CA LEU A 70 -1.64 1.68 5.32
C LEU A 70 -1.39 0.31 4.70
N SER A 71 -1.88 0.05 3.49
CA SER A 71 -1.68 -1.22 2.79
C SER A 71 -0.20 -1.50 2.53
N ARG A 72 0.56 -0.48 2.11
CA ARG A 72 2.01 -0.59 1.93
C ARG A 72 2.72 -0.98 3.22
N ILE A 73 2.39 -0.32 4.33
CA ILE A 73 2.99 -0.61 5.65
C ILE A 73 2.66 -2.04 6.08
N VAL A 74 1.41 -2.48 5.92
CA VAL A 74 1.00 -3.84 6.32
C VAL A 74 1.68 -4.91 5.48
N ILE A 75 1.74 -4.75 4.15
CA ILE A 75 2.44 -5.69 3.26
C ILE A 75 3.90 -5.81 3.67
N LEU A 76 4.54 -4.68 3.98
CA LEU A 76 5.91 -4.65 4.44
C LEU A 76 6.11 -5.38 5.77
N ALA A 77 5.25 -5.08 6.74
CA ALA A 77 5.30 -5.70 8.07
C ALA A 77 5.05 -7.21 7.99
N ALA A 78 4.12 -7.66 7.13
CA ALA A 78 3.86 -9.07 6.88
C ALA A 78 5.08 -9.77 6.30
N LEU A 79 5.80 -9.13 5.37
CA LEU A 79 7.04 -9.66 4.83
C LEU A 79 8.12 -9.81 5.91
N LEU A 80 8.34 -8.80 6.76
CA LEU A 80 9.29 -8.89 7.87
C LEU A 80 8.92 -10.01 8.84
N ALA A 81 7.65 -10.09 9.24
CA ALA A 81 7.17 -11.11 10.15
C ALA A 81 7.35 -12.51 9.55
N GLY A 82 7.12 -12.68 8.25
CA GLY A 82 7.39 -13.92 7.52
C GLY A 82 8.87 -14.31 7.53
N VAL A 83 9.78 -13.37 7.26
CA VAL A 83 11.23 -13.61 7.30
C VAL A 83 11.69 -13.97 8.71
N ILE A 84 11.20 -13.28 9.74
CA ILE A 84 11.52 -13.55 11.15
C ILE A 84 11.00 -14.93 11.56
N GLY A 85 9.75 -15.25 11.22
CA GLY A 85 9.16 -16.56 11.49
C GLY A 85 9.92 -17.69 10.79
N GLY A 86 10.27 -17.51 9.51
CA GLY A 86 11.09 -18.47 8.76
C GLY A 86 12.50 -18.64 9.32
N TYR A 87 13.13 -17.56 9.77
CA TYR A 87 14.43 -17.63 10.43
C TYR A 87 14.37 -18.37 11.77
N ILE A 88 13.37 -18.08 12.61
CA ILE A 88 13.18 -18.78 13.89
C ILE A 88 12.93 -20.26 13.61
N TYR A 89 12.12 -20.60 12.60
CA TYR A 89 11.89 -21.97 12.19
C TYR A 89 13.20 -22.70 11.81
N MET A 90 14.03 -22.07 10.96
CA MET A 90 15.31 -22.64 10.52
C MET A 90 16.33 -22.74 11.68
N SER A 91 16.32 -21.78 12.60
CA SER A 91 17.23 -21.72 13.76
C SER A 91 16.75 -22.58 14.94
N SER A 92 15.60 -23.23 14.85
CA SER A 92 14.99 -23.93 16.00
C SER A 92 15.72 -25.23 16.37
N SER A 93 16.59 -25.78 15.51
CA SER A 93 17.39 -27.00 15.77
C SER A 93 16.64 -28.16 16.44
N GLY A 94 15.33 -28.30 16.17
CA GLY A 94 14.48 -29.34 16.77
C GLY A 94 13.81 -29.00 18.11
N ASN A 95 13.98 -27.79 18.65
CA ASN A 95 13.24 -27.36 19.84
C ASN A 95 11.76 -27.07 19.48
N PRO A 96 10.79 -27.84 20.03
CA PRO A 96 9.37 -27.69 19.71
C PRO A 96 8.80 -26.32 20.07
N GLU A 97 9.34 -25.65 21.09
CA GLU A 97 8.85 -24.35 21.54
C GLU A 97 9.17 -23.23 20.54
N LYS A 98 10.40 -23.24 19.99
CA LYS A 98 10.83 -22.29 18.95
C LYS A 98 10.08 -22.53 17.64
N ILE A 99 9.81 -23.80 17.31
CA ILE A 99 9.00 -24.18 16.13
C ILE A 99 7.56 -23.70 16.29
N GLY A 100 6.98 -23.86 17.47
CA GLY A 100 5.64 -23.36 17.80
C GLY A 100 5.56 -21.84 17.63
N GLN A 101 6.51 -21.09 18.21
CA GLN A 101 6.56 -19.64 18.06
C GLN A 101 6.73 -19.20 16.60
N ALA A 102 7.58 -19.88 15.81
CA ALA A 102 7.76 -19.57 14.40
C ALA A 102 6.45 -19.73 13.60
N LYS A 103 5.73 -20.83 13.83
CA LYS A 103 4.44 -21.09 13.19
C LYS A 103 3.39 -20.06 13.59
N ASP A 104 3.38 -19.65 14.85
CA ASP A 104 2.48 -18.61 15.35
C ASP A 104 2.74 -17.27 14.66
N ILE A 105 4.00 -16.86 14.54
CA ILE A 105 4.39 -15.62 13.86
C ILE A 105 3.97 -15.65 12.39
N ILE A 106 4.24 -16.75 11.68
CA ILE A 106 3.88 -16.90 10.26
C ILE A 106 2.35 -16.88 10.10
N THR A 107 1.61 -17.58 10.96
CA THR A 107 0.14 -17.63 10.90
C THR A 107 -0.46 -16.25 11.12
N ARG A 108 0.05 -15.50 12.11
CA ARG A 108 -0.39 -14.12 12.36
C ARG A 108 -0.05 -13.17 11.21
N ALA A 109 1.12 -13.34 10.59
CA ALA A 109 1.51 -12.54 9.42
C ALA A 109 0.59 -12.79 8.21
N ILE A 110 0.27 -14.06 7.93
CA ILE A 110 -0.67 -14.44 6.87
C ILE A 110 -2.06 -13.90 7.19
N LEU A 111 -2.53 -14.06 8.43
CA LEU A 111 -3.84 -13.60 8.86
C LEU A 111 -3.97 -12.07 8.71
N GLY A 112 -2.92 -11.31 9.03
CA GLY A 112 -2.88 -9.87 8.78
C GLY A 112 -3.00 -9.50 7.29
N LEU A 113 -2.33 -10.25 6.41
CA LEU A 113 -2.42 -10.03 4.97
C LEU A 113 -3.82 -10.35 4.42
N VAL A 114 -4.43 -11.44 4.91
CA VAL A 114 -5.80 -11.84 4.56
C VAL A 114 -6.81 -10.80 5.02
N VAL A 115 -6.66 -10.25 6.22
CA VAL A 115 -7.53 -9.19 6.75
C VAL A 115 -7.49 -7.94 5.87
N VAL A 116 -6.31 -7.53 5.38
CA VAL A 116 -6.20 -6.39 4.45
C VAL A 116 -6.86 -6.69 3.11
N ALA A 117 -6.67 -7.89 2.56
CA ALA A 117 -7.32 -8.31 1.32
C ALA A 117 -8.85 -8.31 1.45
N LEU A 118 -9.37 -8.79 2.59
CA LEU A 118 -10.80 -8.77 2.89
C LEU A 118 -11.30 -7.33 3.10
N ALA A 119 -10.55 -6.48 3.80
CA ALA A 119 -10.92 -5.09 4.01
C ALA A 119 -11.12 -4.35 2.68
N TYR A 120 -10.28 -4.61 1.68
CA TYR A 120 -10.46 -4.09 0.33
C TYR A 120 -11.78 -4.55 -0.31
N ALA A 121 -12.07 -5.85 -0.22
CA ALA A 121 -13.29 -6.43 -0.77
C ALA A 121 -14.55 -5.84 -0.09
N PHE A 122 -14.53 -5.69 1.24
CA PHE A 122 -15.61 -5.05 2.00
C PHE A 122 -15.82 -3.60 1.58
N PHE A 123 -14.75 -2.81 1.46
CA PHE A 123 -14.84 -1.41 1.03
C PHE A 123 -15.45 -1.28 -0.37
N ARG A 124 -15.08 -2.17 -1.29
CA ARG A 124 -15.64 -2.20 -2.66
C ARG A 124 -17.13 -2.53 -2.70
N ILE A 125 -17.63 -3.36 -1.78
CA ILE A 125 -19.04 -3.76 -1.72
C ILE A 125 -19.90 -2.70 -1.04
N ILE A 126 -19.42 -2.11 0.07
CA ILE A 126 -20.19 -1.13 0.87
C ILE A 126 -20.13 0.27 0.25
N ALA A 127 -18.99 0.68 -0.30
CA ALA A 127 -18.77 2.04 -0.79
C ALA A 127 -18.19 2.03 -2.21
N PRO A 128 -18.97 1.58 -3.21
CA PRO A 128 -18.51 1.55 -4.60
C PRO A 128 -18.11 2.94 -5.10
N ASP A 129 -18.81 3.98 -4.65
CA ASP A 129 -18.57 5.38 -5.04
C ASP A 129 -17.21 5.94 -4.55
N ILE A 130 -16.61 5.31 -3.52
CA ILE A 130 -15.30 5.72 -2.97
C ILE A 130 -14.15 5.01 -3.72
N ILE A 131 -14.42 3.97 -4.50
CA ILE A 131 -13.38 3.17 -5.18
C ILE A 131 -13.53 3.15 -6.72
N SER A 132 -14.63 3.61 -7.30
CA SER A 132 -14.72 3.86 -8.74
C SER A 132 -13.94 5.10 -9.19
#